data_AF-A0A0T6AR42-F1
#
_entry.id   AF-A0A0T6AR42-F1
#
_cell.length_a   1.000
_cell.length_b   1.000
_cell.length_c   1.000
_cell.angle_alpha   90.00
_cell.angle_beta   90.00
_cell.angle_gamma   90.00
#
_symmetry.space_group_name_H-M   'P 1'
#
loop_
_entity.id
_entity.type
_entity.pdbx_description
1 polymer ?
#
loop_
_entity_poly.entity_id
_entity_poly.type
_entity_poly.pdbx_seq_one_letter_code
_entity_poly.pdbx_strand_id
1 'polypeptide(L)'
;MSDVIVLAMHGAPPTDFPPQEIGELFMLHMRLEHVAGPERAALEGRFAALDARVRAWPRTPQNDPFNAGSLDLAAHLERLTGLPVIVGFNEFCAPSLDEALDRAAATSADRVVVVTPMVTRGGEHSEIDIPAAIRRAGERHPQTAFVYAWPYGIGAVAHFLAGQVRLATTASLSTKTLE
;
A
#
# COMPACT_ATOMS: atom_id res chain seq x y z
N MET A 1 -7.93 10.22 23.21
CA MET A 1 -8.38 9.80 21.88
C MET A 1 -7.26 8.98 21.28
N SER A 2 -7.51 7.73 20.89
CA SER A 2 -6.48 6.87 20.29
C SER A 2 -6.85 6.60 18.85
N ASP A 3 -6.02 7.08 17.93
CA ASP A 3 -6.16 6.85 16.49
C ASP A 3 -5.30 5.63 16.11
N VAL A 4 -5.69 4.89 15.07
CA VAL A 4 -4.85 3.87 14.43
C VAL A 4 -4.55 4.28 13.00
N ILE A 5 -3.33 4.05 12.55
CA ILE A 5 -2.93 4.34 11.18
C ILE A 5 -3.05 3.09 10.33
N VAL A 6 -3.66 3.20 9.15
CA VAL A 6 -3.50 2.25 8.05
C VAL A 6 -2.55 2.85 7.02
N LEU A 7 -1.37 2.25 6.87
CA LEU A 7 -0.42 2.59 5.81
C LEU A 7 -0.79 1.80 4.55
N ALA A 8 -1.46 2.45 3.62
CA ALA A 8 -1.84 1.90 2.33
C ALA A 8 -0.64 1.92 1.37
N MET A 9 -0.19 0.74 0.98
CA MET A 9 0.96 0.52 0.10
C MET A 9 0.49 -0.08 -1.22
N HIS A 10 1.27 0.12 -2.28
CA HIS A 10 1.28 -0.85 -3.38
C HIS A 10 1.75 -2.20 -2.84
N GLY A 11 1.64 -3.26 -3.61
CA GLY A 11 2.46 -4.45 -3.39
C GLY A 11 3.36 -4.72 -4.58
N ALA A 12 4.20 -5.74 -4.44
CA ALA A 12 4.98 -6.27 -5.53
C ALA A 12 4.85 -7.80 -5.55
N PRO A 13 4.84 -8.43 -6.73
CA PRO A 13 5.00 -9.87 -6.80
C PRO A 13 6.38 -10.26 -6.25
N PRO A 14 6.48 -11.32 -5.43
CA PRO A 14 7.77 -11.85 -5.01
C PRO A 14 8.58 -12.30 -6.24
N THR A 15 9.89 -12.09 -6.22
CA THR A 15 10.77 -12.40 -7.35
C THR A 15 10.89 -13.88 -7.67
N ASP A 16 10.54 -14.75 -6.72
CA ASP A 16 10.52 -16.21 -6.85
C ASP A 16 9.12 -16.80 -7.10
N PHE A 17 8.09 -15.95 -7.25
CA PHE A 17 6.76 -16.40 -7.65
C PHE A 17 6.75 -16.77 -9.15
N PRO A 18 6.04 -17.85 -9.58
CA PRO A 18 6.04 -18.29 -10.97
C PRO A 18 5.68 -17.17 -11.98
N PRO A 19 6.60 -16.80 -12.91
CA PRO A 19 6.39 -15.67 -13.81
C PRO A 19 5.17 -15.84 -14.74
N GLN A 20 4.87 -17.07 -15.14
CA GLN A 20 3.72 -17.37 -15.99
C GLN A 20 2.39 -17.06 -15.29
N GLU A 21 2.33 -17.27 -13.97
CA GLU A 21 1.13 -17.01 -13.19
C GLU A 21 0.95 -15.52 -12.89
N ILE A 22 2.04 -14.76 -12.71
CA ILE A 22 1.96 -13.29 -12.68
C ILE A 22 1.48 -12.75 -14.02
N GLY A 23 2.04 -13.26 -15.12
CA GLY A 23 1.59 -12.88 -16.46
C GLY A 23 0.11 -13.18 -16.68
N GLU A 24 -0.36 -14.35 -16.23
CA GLU A 24 -1.77 -14.72 -16.28
C GLU A 24 -2.64 -13.79 -15.42
N LEU A 25 -2.21 -13.45 -14.21
CA LEU A 25 -2.92 -12.54 -13.32
C LEU A 25 -3.13 -11.15 -13.97
N PHE A 26 -2.10 -10.58 -14.57
CA PHE A 26 -2.22 -9.32 -15.31
C PHE A 26 -3.14 -9.43 -16.53
N MET A 27 -3.02 -10.52 -17.31
CA MET A 27 -3.89 -10.75 -18.46
C MET A 27 -5.36 -10.88 -18.06
N LEU A 28 -5.64 -11.57 -16.95
CA LEU A 28 -6.99 -11.73 -16.42
C LEU A 28 -7.56 -10.39 -15.95
N HIS A 29 -6.77 -9.56 -15.26
CA HIS A 29 -7.19 -8.21 -14.84
C HIS A 29 -7.68 -7.40 -16.03
N MET A 30 -6.87 -7.28 -17.09
CA MET A 30 -7.22 -6.54 -18.30
C MET A 30 -8.46 -7.10 -19.02
N ARG A 31 -8.60 -8.44 -19.06
CA ARG A 31 -9.77 -9.07 -19.70
C ARG A 31 -11.06 -8.82 -18.93
N LEU A 32 -11.01 -8.82 -17.60
CA LEU A 32 -12.19 -8.62 -16.74
C LEU A 32 -12.83 -7.24 -16.89
N GLU A 33 -12.08 -6.24 -17.32
CA GLU A 33 -12.59 -4.91 -17.66
C GLU A 33 -13.55 -4.93 -18.87
N HIS A 34 -13.36 -5.88 -19.79
CA HIS A 34 -14.04 -5.88 -21.10
C HIS A 34 -15.05 -7.02 -21.27
N VAL A 35 -15.02 -8.04 -20.42
CA VAL A 35 -15.87 -9.24 -20.52
C VAL A 35 -17.10 -9.14 -19.61
N ALA A 36 -18.26 -9.56 -20.13
CA ALA A 36 -19.53 -9.63 -19.42
C ALA A 36 -20.19 -11.02 -19.56
N GLY A 37 -21.13 -11.34 -18.68
CA GLY A 37 -21.89 -12.59 -18.73
C GLY A 37 -21.16 -13.80 -18.12
N PRO A 38 -21.60 -15.04 -18.42
CA PRO A 38 -21.12 -16.25 -17.72
C PRO A 38 -19.61 -16.53 -17.83
N GLU A 39 -18.96 -16.12 -18.93
CA GLU A 39 -17.50 -16.24 -19.08
C GLU A 39 -16.76 -15.42 -18.01
N ARG A 40 -17.31 -14.27 -17.63
CA ARG A 40 -16.72 -13.37 -16.62
C ARG A 40 -16.56 -14.08 -15.28
N ALA A 41 -17.57 -14.82 -14.82
CA ALA A 41 -17.53 -15.50 -13.53
C ALA A 41 -16.39 -16.53 -13.44
N ALA A 42 -16.12 -17.25 -14.52
CA ALA A 42 -15.00 -18.20 -14.57
C ALA A 42 -13.64 -17.49 -14.52
N LEU A 43 -13.51 -16.37 -15.25
CA LEU A 43 -12.30 -15.53 -15.23
C LEU A 43 -12.08 -14.90 -13.86
N GLU A 44 -13.13 -14.41 -13.20
CA GLU A 44 -13.09 -13.86 -11.85
C GLU A 44 -12.64 -14.92 -10.84
N GLY A 45 -13.16 -16.15 -10.95
CA GLY A 45 -12.74 -17.26 -10.10
C GLY A 45 -11.25 -17.60 -10.26
N ARG A 46 -10.74 -17.61 -11.50
CA ARG A 46 -9.31 -17.84 -11.76
C ARG A 46 -8.45 -16.69 -11.26
N PHE A 47 -8.87 -15.45 -11.52
CA PHE A 47 -8.19 -14.25 -11.04
C PHE A 47 -8.09 -14.25 -9.51
N ALA A 48 -9.20 -14.49 -8.81
CA ALA A 48 -9.23 -14.54 -7.36
C ALA A 48 -8.33 -15.65 -6.78
N ALA A 49 -8.27 -16.82 -7.43
CA ALA A 49 -7.37 -17.91 -7.01
C ALA A 49 -5.90 -17.54 -7.16
N LEU A 50 -5.52 -16.86 -8.25
CA LEU A 50 -4.14 -16.38 -8.46
C LEU A 50 -3.78 -15.23 -7.51
N ASP A 51 -4.68 -14.27 -7.33
CA ASP A 51 -4.51 -13.15 -6.39
C ASP A 51 -4.32 -13.66 -4.95
N ALA A 52 -5.18 -14.58 -4.51
CA ALA A 52 -5.04 -15.19 -3.18
C ALA A 52 -3.69 -15.93 -3.03
N ARG A 53 -3.24 -16.63 -4.08
CA ARG A 53 -1.98 -17.38 -4.06
C ARG A 53 -0.76 -16.46 -3.99
N VAL A 54 -0.72 -15.38 -4.77
CA VAL A 54 0.40 -14.42 -4.72
C VAL A 54 0.44 -13.66 -3.38
N ARG A 55 -0.73 -13.36 -2.80
CA ARG A 55 -0.83 -12.73 -1.47
C ARG A 55 -0.35 -13.63 -0.34
N ALA A 56 -0.66 -14.92 -0.43
CA ALA A 56 -0.23 -15.93 0.55
C ALA A 56 1.20 -16.45 0.33
N TRP A 57 1.88 -16.02 -0.73
CA TRP A 57 3.23 -16.50 -1.04
C TRP A 57 4.22 -16.10 0.07
N PRO A 58 5.11 -17.01 0.53
CA PRO A 58 6.09 -16.67 1.56
C PRO A 58 7.01 -15.53 1.13
N ARG A 59 7.18 -14.54 2.02
CA ARG A 59 7.99 -13.35 1.75
C ARG A 59 9.17 -13.27 2.70
N THR A 60 10.27 -12.81 2.14
CA THR A 60 11.55 -12.53 2.79
C THR A 60 12.08 -11.22 2.23
N PRO A 61 12.97 -10.51 2.94
CA PRO A 61 13.61 -9.31 2.38
C PRO A 61 14.37 -9.56 1.06
N GLN A 62 14.75 -10.81 0.76
CA GLN A 62 15.46 -11.19 -0.44
C GLN A 62 14.53 -11.37 -1.64
N ASN A 63 13.40 -12.08 -1.47
CA ASN A 63 12.46 -12.32 -2.56
C ASN A 63 11.42 -11.19 -2.71
N ASP A 64 11.21 -10.36 -1.69
CA ASP A 64 10.38 -9.17 -1.76
C ASP A 64 10.92 -8.03 -0.88
N PRO A 65 11.90 -7.26 -1.38
CA PRO A 65 12.42 -6.09 -0.69
C PRO A 65 11.39 -4.96 -0.58
N PHE A 66 10.35 -4.92 -1.43
CA PHE A 66 9.32 -3.89 -1.38
C PHE A 66 8.43 -4.07 -0.15
N ASN A 67 7.97 -5.30 0.12
CA ASN A 67 7.23 -5.60 1.35
C ASN A 67 8.08 -5.34 2.60
N ALA A 68 9.35 -5.76 2.62
CA ALA A 68 10.24 -5.48 3.74
C ALA A 68 10.37 -3.96 4.00
N GLY A 69 10.62 -3.17 2.95
CA GLY A 69 10.70 -1.71 3.06
C GLY A 69 9.38 -1.06 3.48
N SER A 70 8.24 -1.66 3.12
CA SER A 70 6.91 -1.20 3.56
C SER A 70 6.71 -1.40 5.06
N LEU A 71 7.13 -2.55 5.59
CA LEU A 71 7.09 -2.86 7.02
C LEU A 71 8.06 -1.96 7.82
N ASP A 72 9.26 -1.72 7.29
CA ASP A 72 10.22 -0.80 7.89
C ASP A 72 9.66 0.63 7.97
N LEU A 73 9.05 1.12 6.89
CA LEU A 73 8.39 2.42 6.86
C LEU A 73 7.29 2.52 7.91
N ALA A 74 6.47 1.48 8.06
CA ALA A 74 5.43 1.42 9.08
C ALA A 74 6.01 1.48 10.50
N ALA A 75 7.07 0.73 10.78
CA ALA A 75 7.73 0.76 12.08
C ALA A 75 8.35 2.14 12.39
N HIS A 76 8.91 2.82 11.38
CA HIS A 76 9.38 4.20 11.54
C HIS A 76 8.23 5.18 11.79
N LEU A 77 7.12 5.02 11.07
CA LEU A 77 5.93 5.87 11.22
C LEU A 77 5.29 5.71 12.60
N GLU A 78 5.17 4.48 13.09
CA GLU A 78 4.67 4.17 14.43
C GLU A 78 5.53 4.85 15.51
N ARG A 79 6.86 4.74 15.41
CA ARG A 79 7.78 5.41 16.35
C ARG A 79 7.66 6.93 16.33
N LEU A 80 7.48 7.53 15.15
CA LEU A 80 7.40 8.99 15.01
C LEU A 80 6.06 9.57 15.48
N THR A 81 4.98 8.80 15.36
CA THR A 81 3.62 9.27 15.70
C THR A 81 3.17 8.82 17.08
N GLY A 82 3.73 7.73 17.61
CA GLY A 82 3.23 7.06 18.81
C GLY A 82 1.87 6.37 18.62
N LEU A 83 1.43 6.19 17.36
CA LEU A 83 0.16 5.56 17.01
C LEU A 83 0.42 4.18 16.40
N PRO A 84 -0.40 3.16 16.71
CA PRO A 84 -0.28 1.86 16.07
C PRO A 84 -0.44 1.99 14.55
N VAL A 85 0.39 1.27 13.79
CA VAL A 85 0.36 1.26 12.31
C VAL A 85 0.07 -0.15 11.80
N ILE A 86 -0.93 -0.28 10.93
CA ILE A 86 -1.25 -1.50 10.19
C ILE A 86 -0.94 -1.26 8.72
N VAL A 87 -0.08 -2.08 8.12
CA VAL A 87 0.19 -2.01 6.68
C VAL A 87 -0.91 -2.75 5.93
N GLY A 88 -1.45 -2.13 4.87
CA GLY A 88 -2.40 -2.73 3.94
C GLY A 88 -1.96 -2.56 2.51
N PHE A 89 -2.10 -3.60 1.69
CA PHE A 89 -1.60 -3.63 0.32
C PHE A 89 -2.74 -3.64 -0.69
N ASN A 90 -2.68 -2.77 -1.70
CA ASN A 90 -3.68 -2.72 -2.77
C ASN A 90 -3.69 -4.04 -3.59
N GLU A 91 -2.51 -4.62 -3.78
CA GLU A 91 -2.26 -5.68 -4.77
C GLU A 91 -1.11 -6.58 -4.29
N PHE A 92 -1.08 -7.82 -4.78
CA PHE A 92 -0.04 -8.84 -4.63
C PHE A 92 0.34 -9.30 -3.22
N CYS A 93 0.28 -8.44 -2.21
CA CYS A 93 0.74 -8.68 -0.84
C CYS A 93 -0.45 -8.82 0.13
N ALA A 94 -0.18 -9.46 1.27
CA ALA A 94 -1.10 -9.55 2.39
C ALA A 94 -0.58 -8.74 3.60
N PRO A 95 -1.47 -8.21 4.46
CA PRO A 95 -2.93 -8.19 4.28
C PRO A 95 -3.35 -7.25 3.14
N SER A 96 -4.50 -7.52 2.52
CA SER A 96 -5.09 -6.58 1.57
C SER A 96 -5.46 -5.27 2.27
N LEU A 97 -5.67 -4.20 1.51
CA LEU A 97 -6.12 -2.94 2.09
C LEU A 97 -7.47 -3.09 2.81
N ASP A 98 -8.42 -3.84 2.26
CA ASP A 98 -9.70 -4.14 2.91
C ASP A 98 -9.48 -4.89 4.25
N GLU A 99 -8.61 -5.89 4.28
CA GLU A 99 -8.28 -6.62 5.51
C GLU A 99 -7.59 -5.73 6.56
N ALA A 100 -6.70 -4.84 6.13
CA ALA A 100 -6.02 -3.91 7.02
C ALA A 100 -7.01 -2.89 7.63
N LEU A 101 -7.94 -2.37 6.83
CA LEU A 101 -9.01 -1.49 7.29
C LEU A 101 -9.94 -2.21 8.28
N ASP A 102 -10.31 -3.46 8.00
CA ASP A 102 -11.16 -4.26 8.89
C ASP A 102 -10.44 -4.54 10.22
N ARG A 103 -9.14 -4.87 10.18
CA ARG A 103 -8.32 -5.03 11.40
C ARG A 103 -8.22 -3.74 12.21
N ALA A 104 -8.03 -2.60 11.55
CA ALA A 104 -7.97 -1.30 12.19
C ALA A 104 -9.30 -0.93 12.85
N ALA A 105 -10.42 -1.19 12.17
CA ALA A 105 -11.76 -0.93 12.69
C ALA A 105 -12.14 -1.84 13.87
N ALA A 106 -11.55 -3.03 13.97
CA ALA A 106 -11.74 -3.94 15.10
C ALA A 106 -10.96 -3.52 16.36
N THR A 107 -10.10 -2.50 16.28
CA THR A 107 -9.42 -1.94 17.46
C THR A 107 -10.36 -1.05 18.27
N SER A 108 -9.97 -0.69 19.49
CA SER A 108 -10.69 0.29 20.31
C SER A 108 -10.38 1.75 19.93
N ALA A 109 -9.87 1.99 18.72
CA ALA A 109 -9.50 3.32 18.26
C ALA A 109 -10.74 4.18 17.95
N ASP A 110 -10.65 5.48 18.20
CA ASP A 110 -11.72 6.43 17.90
C ASP A 110 -11.86 6.67 16.38
N ARG A 111 -10.74 6.55 15.65
CA ARG A 111 -10.69 6.70 14.20
C ARG A 111 -9.56 5.89 13.58
N VAL A 112 -9.75 5.57 12.30
CA VAL A 112 -8.73 5.00 11.42
C VAL A 112 -8.23 6.09 10.49
N VAL A 113 -6.94 6.42 10.57
CA VAL A 113 -6.28 7.36 9.65
C VAL A 113 -5.58 6.56 8.55
N VAL A 114 -6.00 6.73 7.31
CA VAL A 114 -5.40 6.07 6.16
C VAL A 114 -4.40 7.01 5.49
N VAL A 115 -3.18 6.53 5.22
CA VAL A 115 -2.09 7.31 4.63
C VAL A 115 -1.31 6.45 3.63
N THR A 116 -0.65 7.05 2.64
CA THR A 116 0.06 6.32 1.57
C THR A 116 1.35 7.03 1.13
N PRO A 117 2.48 6.36 0.86
CA PRO A 117 3.66 7.02 0.30
C PRO A 117 3.51 7.39 -1.19
N MET A 118 2.35 7.14 -1.82
CA MET A 118 2.03 7.56 -3.18
C MET A 118 1.80 9.09 -3.22
N VAL A 119 2.89 9.84 -3.34
CA VAL A 119 2.88 11.31 -3.16
C VAL A 119 2.44 12.10 -4.40
N THR A 120 2.48 11.51 -5.59
CA THR A 120 2.13 12.16 -6.86
C THR A 120 0.65 12.01 -7.16
N ARG A 121 0.00 13.12 -7.54
CA ARG A 121 -1.36 13.08 -8.12
C ARG A 121 -1.35 12.44 -9.51
N GLY A 122 -2.50 11.94 -9.93
CA GLY A 122 -2.74 11.21 -11.18
C GLY A 122 -2.57 9.70 -11.06
N GLY A 123 -2.28 9.18 -9.86
CA GLY A 123 -2.17 7.74 -9.61
C GLY A 123 -3.53 7.11 -9.28
N GLU A 124 -3.90 6.06 -10.02
CA GLU A 124 -5.16 5.32 -9.85
C GLU A 124 -5.37 4.84 -8.41
N HIS A 125 -4.37 4.22 -7.81
CA HIS A 125 -4.46 3.71 -6.45
C HIS A 125 -4.81 4.78 -5.41
N SER A 126 -4.10 5.91 -5.43
CA SER A 126 -4.29 6.98 -4.43
C SER A 126 -5.59 7.76 -4.63
N GLU A 127 -6.08 7.87 -5.86
CA GLU A 127 -7.25 8.68 -6.22
C GLU A 127 -8.56 7.89 -6.28
N ILE A 128 -8.48 6.59 -6.59
CA ILE A 128 -9.64 5.76 -6.90
C ILE A 128 -9.71 4.57 -5.93
N ASP A 129 -8.67 3.73 -5.90
CA ASP A 129 -8.75 2.45 -5.18
C ASP A 129 -8.80 2.60 -3.66
N ILE A 130 -7.89 3.40 -3.08
CA ILE A 130 -7.86 3.62 -1.64
C ILE A 130 -9.16 4.28 -1.16
N PRO A 131 -9.67 5.37 -1.78
CA PRO A 131 -10.98 5.90 -1.44
C PRO A 131 -12.12 4.89 -1.59
N ALA A 132 -12.08 4.01 -2.60
CA ALA A 132 -13.09 2.96 -2.76
C ALA A 132 -13.03 1.93 -1.63
N ALA A 133 -11.84 1.48 -1.24
CA ALA A 133 -11.64 0.58 -0.11
C ALA A 133 -12.13 1.21 1.20
N ILE A 134 -11.84 2.50 1.42
CA ILE A 134 -12.33 3.24 2.59
C ILE A 134 -13.86 3.31 2.62
N ARG A 135 -14.52 3.56 1.48
CA ARG A 135 -15.98 3.55 1.40
C ARG A 135 -16.56 2.19 1.78
N ARG A 136 -16.02 1.10 1.20
CA ARG A 136 -16.46 -0.27 1.54
C ARG A 136 -16.23 -0.59 3.02
N ALA A 137 -15.10 -0.17 3.57
CA ALA A 137 -14.82 -0.33 5.01
C ALA A 137 -15.80 0.47 5.88
N GLY A 138 -16.18 1.68 5.48
CA GLY A 138 -17.20 2.48 6.17
C GLY A 138 -18.60 1.83 6.13
N GLU A 139 -18.94 1.15 5.03
CA GLU A 139 -20.17 0.36 4.93
C GLU A 139 -20.16 -0.85 5.88
N ARG A 140 -19.01 -1.55 6.00
CA ARG A 140 -18.84 -2.69 6.91
C ARG A 140 -18.75 -2.27 8.38
N HIS A 141 -18.17 -1.11 8.68
CA HIS A 141 -17.89 -0.60 10.03
C HIS A 141 -18.48 0.79 10.24
N PRO A 142 -19.82 0.94 10.29
CA PRO A 142 -20.48 2.26 10.31
C PRO A 142 -20.24 3.08 11.60
N GLN A 143 -19.67 2.46 12.65
CA GLN A 143 -19.32 3.14 13.90
C GLN A 143 -17.87 3.68 13.89
N THR A 144 -17.07 3.33 12.88
CA THR A 144 -15.66 3.70 12.79
C THR A 144 -15.49 4.88 11.84
N ALA A 145 -14.86 5.95 12.32
CA ALA A 145 -14.51 7.07 11.46
C ALA A 145 -13.24 6.76 10.66
N PHE A 146 -13.31 6.80 9.33
CA PHE A 146 -12.14 6.67 8.46
C PHE A 146 -11.76 8.04 7.89
N VAL A 147 -10.50 8.42 8.05
CA VAL A 147 -9.94 9.69 7.57
C VAL A 147 -8.81 9.39 6.59
N TYR A 148 -8.98 9.80 5.34
CA TYR A 148 -7.91 9.66 4.35
C TYR A 148 -7.02 10.89 4.33
N ALA A 149 -5.76 10.74 4.75
CA ALA A 149 -4.75 11.80 4.82
C ALA A 149 -4.05 11.99 3.46
N TRP A 150 -4.81 12.30 2.41
CA TRP A 150 -4.32 12.51 1.05
C TRP A 150 -5.29 13.44 0.29
N PRO A 151 -4.85 14.31 -0.64
CA PRO A 151 -3.49 14.47 -1.17
C PRO A 151 -2.58 15.31 -0.29
N TYR A 152 -1.27 15.09 -0.41
CA TYR A 152 -0.28 15.92 0.26
C TYR A 152 -0.18 17.31 -0.38
N GLY A 153 0.08 18.32 0.44
CA GLY A 153 0.42 19.65 -0.05
C GLY A 153 1.71 19.61 -0.86
N ILE A 154 1.69 20.11 -2.10
CA ILE A 154 2.83 20.05 -3.02
C ILE A 154 4.10 20.70 -2.43
N GLY A 155 3.94 21.73 -1.60
CA GLY A 155 5.05 22.36 -0.87
C GLY A 155 5.71 21.41 0.15
N ALA A 156 4.94 20.55 0.83
CA ALA A 156 5.50 19.57 1.77
C ALA A 156 6.27 18.47 1.03
N VAL A 157 5.74 17.99 -0.11
CA VAL A 157 6.45 17.03 -0.98
C VAL A 157 7.75 17.64 -1.50
N ALA A 158 7.71 18.87 -2.02
CA ALA A 158 8.90 19.58 -2.48
C ALA A 158 9.91 19.79 -1.34
N HIS A 159 9.45 20.09 -0.12
CA HIS A 159 10.31 20.25 1.05
C HIS A 159 11.03 18.95 1.42
N PHE A 160 10.33 17.82 1.41
CA PHE A 160 10.91 16.49 1.62
C PHE A 160 12.00 16.20 0.58
N LEU A 161 11.70 16.37 -0.72
CA LEU A 161 12.65 16.15 -1.81
C LEU A 161 13.88 17.08 -1.70
N ALA A 162 13.66 18.36 -1.40
CA ALA A 162 14.73 19.32 -1.19
C ALA A 162 15.64 18.94 0.00
N GLY A 163 15.09 18.32 1.05
CA GLY A 163 15.86 17.74 2.15
C GLY A 163 16.83 16.66 1.68
N GLN A 164 16.37 15.73 0.84
CA GLN A 164 17.21 14.66 0.29
C GLN A 164 18.31 15.21 -0.62
N VAL A 165 17.98 16.18 -1.49
CA VAL A 165 18.98 16.86 -2.33
C VAL A 165 20.07 17.50 -1.48
N ARG A 166 19.70 18.22 -0.41
CA ARG A 166 20.68 18.85 0.48
C ARG A 166 21.60 17.81 1.12
N LEU A 167 21.05 16.73 1.69
CA LEU A 167 21.84 15.65 2.29
C LEU A 167 22.86 15.05 1.30
N ALA A 168 22.44 14.77 0.07
CA ALA A 168 23.32 14.24 -0.97
C ALA A 168 24.43 15.22 -1.36
N THR A 169 24.13 16.51 -1.44
CA THR A 169 25.11 17.54 -1.82
C THR A 169 26.10 17.88 -0.69
N THR A 170 25.67 17.86 0.57
CA THR A 170 26.56 18.13 1.73
C THR A 170 27.49 16.95 2.02
N ALA A 171 27.02 15.71 1.88
CA ALA A 171 27.86 14.53 2.08
C ALA A 171 29.03 14.45 1.07
N SER A 172 28.81 14.93 -0.16
CA SER A 172 29.82 14.94 -1.23
C SER A 172 30.95 15.95 -1.03
N LEU A 173 30.77 16.95 -0.14
CA LEU A 173 31.79 17.94 0.19
C LEU A 173 32.74 17.50 1.31
N SER A 174 32.33 16.54 2.16
CA SER A 174 33.14 16.10 3.30
C SER A 174 34.19 15.04 2.95
N THR A 175 34.09 14.41 1.77
CA THR A 175 35.03 13.38 1.28
C THR A 175 36.20 13.94 0.45
N LYS A 176 36.25 15.25 0.21
CA LYS A 176 37.29 15.90 -0.61
C LYS A 176 38.36 16.67 0.18
N THR A 177 38.46 16.52 1.50
CA THR A 177 39.41 17.28 2.34
C THR A 177 40.46 16.41 3.04
N LEU A 178 40.76 15.22 2.50
CA LEU A 178 41.85 14.38 2.98
C LEU A 178 42.71 13.89 1.81
N GLU A 179 43.44 14.83 1.19
CA GLU A 179 44.69 14.57 0.45
C GLU A 179 45.72 15.64 0.83
#